data_AF-A0A2Z6ZR77-F1
#
_entry.id   AF-A0A2Z6ZR77-F1
#
_cell.length_a   1.000
_cell.length_b   1.000
_cell.length_c   1.000
_cell.angle_alpha   90.00
_cell.angle_beta   90.00
_cell.angle_gamma   90.00
#
_symmetry.space_group_name_H-M   'P 1'
#
loop_
_entity.id
_entity.type
_entity.pdbx_description
1 polymer ?
#
loop_
_entity_poly.entity_id
_entity_poly.type
_entity_poly.pdbx_seq_one_letter_code
_entity_poly.pdbx_strand_id
1 'polypeptide(L)' 'MRLGMEPKLAAQDAIARIARKYPDFVGAVFAVNKSGAHAGACHGWTFQYSVRSPDMADVVVHTVVP' A
#
# COMPACT_ATOMS: atom_id res chain seq x y z
N MET A 1 4.97 -0.03 10.69
CA MET A 1 5.20 -1.48 10.90
C MET A 1 6.24 -1.79 11.99
N ARG A 2 7.36 -1.07 12.15
CA ARG A 2 8.35 -1.32 13.23
C ARG A 2 7.74 -1.36 14.64
N LEU A 3 6.71 -0.54 14.88
CA LEU A 3 5.96 -0.45 16.13
C LEU A 3 4.68 -1.30 16.15
N GLY A 4 4.58 -2.33 15.29
CA GLY A 4 3.42 -3.24 15.26
C GLY A 4 2.21 -2.76 14.43
N MET A 5 2.29 -1.59 13.81
CA MET A 5 1.22 -1.12 12.92
C MET A 5 1.05 -2.01 11.68
N GLU A 6 -0.18 -2.41 11.39
CA GLU A 6 -0.56 -3.21 10.22
C GLU A 6 -0.20 -2.53 8.88
N PRO A 7 0.15 -3.28 7.82
CA PRO A 7 0.53 -2.72 6.51
C PRO A 7 -0.47 -1.73 5.93
N LYS A 8 -1.77 -2.03 6.04
CA LYS A 8 -2.85 -1.18 5.52
C LYS A 8 -2.85 0.18 6.21
N LEU A 9 -2.82 0.18 7.53
CA LEU A 9 -2.79 1.41 8.34
C LEU A 9 -1.49 2.19 8.11
N ALA A 10 -0.36 1.50 7.96
CA ALA A 10 0.92 2.13 7.70
C ALA A 10 0.98 2.81 6.33
N ALA A 11 0.46 2.17 5.28
CA ALA A 11 0.38 2.77 3.95
C ALA A 11 -0.57 3.99 3.94
N GLN A 12 -1.73 3.86 4.58
CA GLN A 12 -2.71 4.95 4.70
C GLN A 12 -2.16 6.14 5.47
N ASP A 13 -1.47 5.91 6.60
CA ASP A 13 -0.82 6.98 7.38
C ASP A 13 0.21 7.74 6.54
N ALA A 14 1.05 7.02 5.78
CA ALA A 14 2.05 7.64 4.91
C ALA A 14 1.39 8.53 3.83
N ILE A 15 0.39 7.99 3.12
CA ILE A 15 -0.34 8.74 2.09
C ILE A 15 -1.06 9.96 2.70
N ALA A 16 -1.74 9.80 3.85
CA ALA A 16 -2.46 10.88 4.51
C ALA A 16 -1.52 12.02 4.96
N ARG A 17 -0.30 11.70 5.40
CA ARG A 17 0.71 12.71 5.78
C ARG A 17 1.21 13.50 4.57
N ILE A 18 1.37 12.86 3.42
CA ILE A 18 1.75 13.53 2.17
C ILE A 18 0.58 14.40 1.68
N ALA A 19 -0.64 13.85 1.64
CA ALA A 19 -1.86 14.56 1.23
C ALA A 19 -2.09 15.83 2.04
N ARG A 20 -1.84 15.78 3.36
CA ARG A 20 -1.97 16.94 4.25
C ARG A 20 -1.06 18.10 3.86
N LYS A 21 0.14 17.81 3.32
CA LYS A 21 1.12 18.82 2.93
C LYS A 21 0.97 19.23 1.46
N TYR A 22 0.60 18.29 0.60
CA TYR A 22 0.48 18.47 -0.84
C TYR A 22 -0.87 17.89 -1.29
N PRO A 23 -1.99 18.62 -1.18
CA PRO A 23 -3.33 18.07 -1.41
C PRO A 23 -3.55 17.49 -2.82
N ASP A 24 -2.86 18.03 -3.82
CA ASP A 24 -3.02 17.64 -5.23
C ASP A 24 -1.94 16.65 -5.70
N PHE A 25 -1.15 16.06 -4.80
CA PHE A 25 -0.15 15.08 -5.22
C PHE A 25 -0.81 13.83 -5.82
N VAL A 26 -0.11 13.14 -6.71
CA VAL A 26 -0.53 11.83 -7.19
C VAL A 26 0.54 10.83 -6.78
N GLY A 27 0.15 9.78 -6.08
CA GLY A 27 1.12 8.82 -5.56
C GLY A 27 0.49 7.63 -4.89
N ALA A 28 1.29 6.57 -4.75
CA ALA A 28 0.89 5.35 -4.08
C ALA A 28 2.05 4.74 -3.30
N VAL A 29 1.72 4.04 -2.22
CA VAL A 29 2.66 3.25 -1.42
C VAL A 29 2.01 1.90 -1.17
N PHE A 30 2.77 0.82 -1.34
CA PHE A 30 2.43 -0.47 -0.75
C PHE A 30 3.48 -0.86 0.27
N ALA A 31 3.03 -1.56 1.30
CA ALA A 31 3.82 -1.97 2.44
C ALA A 31 3.68 -3.48 2.64
N VAL A 32 4.75 -4.13 3.09
CA VAL A 32 4.77 -5.54 3.48
C VAL A 32 5.45 -5.68 4.84
N ASN A 33 4.86 -6.46 5.74
CA ASN A 33 5.44 -6.73 7.06
C ASN A 33 6.28 -8.02 7.05
N LYS A 34 6.90 -8.34 8.19
CA LYS A 34 7.77 -9.52 8.33
C LYS A 34 7.05 -10.86 8.20
N SER A 35 5.72 -10.90 8.38
CA SER A 35 4.91 -12.09 8.17
C SER A 35 4.40 -12.21 6.73
N GLY A 36 4.84 -11.33 5.82
CA GLY A 36 4.42 -11.33 4.42
C GLY A 36 3.06 -10.68 4.15
N ALA A 37 2.36 -10.20 5.18
CA ALA A 37 1.11 -9.46 4.98
C ALA A 37 1.42 -8.12 4.32
N HIS A 38 0.63 -7.76 3.32
CA HIS A 38 0.83 -6.56 2.52
C HIS A 38 -0.47 -5.78 2.33
N ALA A 39 -0.34 -4.48 2.05
CA ALA A 39 -1.45 -3.63 1.64
C ALA A 39 -0.92 -2.37 0.95
N GLY A 40 -1.78 -1.72 0.16
CA GLY A 40 -1.47 -0.45 -0.48
C GLY A 40 -2.43 0.66 -0.09
N ALA A 41 -1.98 1.89 -0.29
CA ALA A 41 -2.77 3.12 -0.26
C ALA A 41 -2.31 4.03 -1.39
N CYS A 42 -3.22 4.81 -1.95
CA CYS A 42 -2.94 5.75 -3.03
C CYS A 42 -3.72 7.04 -2.84
N HIS A 43 -3.30 8.08 -3.57
CA HIS A 43 -3.98 9.36 -3.66
C HIS A 43 -3.92 9.86 -5.10
N GLY A 44 -5.04 10.40 -5.59
CA GLY A 44 -5.14 11.00 -6.93
C GLY A 44 -5.26 10.03 -8.12
N TRP A 45 -5.13 8.71 -7.91
CA TRP A 45 -5.35 7.71 -8.97
C TRP A 45 -5.56 6.29 -8.42
N THR A 46 -6.24 5.43 -9.18
CA THR A 46 -6.31 3.99 -8.90
C THR A 46 -4.96 3.34 -9.21
N PHE A 47 -4.38 2.69 -8.21
CA PHE A 47 -3.08 2.06 -8.30
C PHE A 47 -3.20 0.54 -8.29
N GLN A 48 -2.36 -0.13 -9.08
CA GLN A 48 -2.26 -1.59 -9.07
C GLN A 48 -0.84 -2.04 -8.72
N TYR A 49 -0.74 -3.11 -7.95
CA TYR A 49 0.53 -3.77 -7.66
C TYR A 49 0.40 -5.27 -7.75
N SER A 50 1.49 -5.92 -8.18
CA SER A 50 1.58 -7.37 -8.32
C SER A 50 2.17 -8.00 -7.07
N VAL A 51 1.60 -9.10 -6.62
CA VAL A 51 2.08 -9.90 -5.49
C VAL A 51 2.31 -11.32 -5.95
N ARG A 52 3.41 -11.89 -5.48
CA ARG A 52 3.69 -13.31 -5.60
C ARG A 52 4.36 -13.82 -4.34
N SER A 53 3.86 -14.92 -3.82
CA SER A 53 4.45 -15.65 -2.70
C SER A 53 4.62 -17.14 -3.08
N PRO A 54 5.41 -17.92 -2.32
CA PRO A 54 5.70 -19.31 -2.66
C PRO A 54 4.47 -20.23 -2.75
N ASP A 55 3.38 -19.89 -2.06
CA ASP A 55 2.10 -20.59 -2.06
C ASP A 55 1.18 -20.22 -3.25
N MET A 56 1.57 -19.22 -4.06
CA MET A 56 0.79 -18.80 -5.22
C MET A 56 1.26 -19.51 -6.50
N ALA A 57 0.31 -20.03 -7.27
CA ALA A 57 0.58 -20.62 -8.58
C ALA A 57 1.06 -19.59 -9.61
N ASP A 58 0.52 -18.36 -9.54
CA ASP A 58 0.85 -17.25 -10.43
C ASP A 58 0.81 -15.91 -9.68
N VAL A 59 1.23 -14.84 -10.35
CA VAL A 59 1.15 -13.47 -9.85
C VAL A 59 -0.30 -13.02 -9.67
N VAL A 60 -0.60 -12.35 -8.55
CA VAL A 60 -1.91 -11.76 -8.28
C VAL A 60 -1.80 -10.24 -8.32
N VAL A 61 -2.68 -9.60 -9.09
CA VAL A 61 -2.74 -8.14 -9.19
C VAL A 61 -3.77 -7.60 -8.19
N HIS A 62 -3.30 -6.75 -7.28
CA HIS A 62 -4.13 -6.05 -6.31
C HIS A 62 -4.43 -4.63 -6.80
N THR A 63 -5.70 -4.25 -6.76
CA THR A 63 -6.16 -2.90 -7.09
C THR A 63 -6.44 -2.11 -5.81
N VAL A 64 -5.93 -0.89 -5.75
CA VAL A 64 -6.11 0.06 -4.64
C VAL A 64 -6.81 1.29 -5.18
N VAL A 65 -7.91 1.66 -4.52
CA VAL A 65 -8.65 2.89 -4.82
C VAL A 65 -8.23 4.00 -3.85
N PRO A 66 -8.19 5.28 -4.29
CA PRO A 66 -7.92 6.43 -3.43
C PRO A 66 -8.86 6.54 -2.23
#